data_AF-A0A1F2SWJ5-F1
#
_entry.id   AF-A0A1F2SWJ5-F1
#
_cell.length_a   1.000
_cell.length_b   1.000
_cell.length_c   1.000
_cell.angle_alpha   90.00
_cell.angle_beta   90.00
_cell.angle_gamma   90.00
#
_symmetry.space_group_name_H-M   'P 1'
#
loop_
_entity.id
_entity.type
_entity.pdbx_description
1 polymer ?
#
loop_
_entity_poly.entity_id
_entity_poly.type
_entity_poly.pdbx_seq_one_letter_code
_entity_poly.pdbx_strand_id
1 'polypeptide(L)'
;MDSQGRVWMTSKIRPNENPRWCADPGLNTFAAWFPLTRSGRQASYYDPRTKTFTLIDTCYATHHLQFATDSNETIYFNELSGPMVGWIDTKVFDQTKDEQKSAGWCGQVLDTNGDGKITKPWNVPGGRGQAAAPFNPSLDTEVRYNLYSVIPNPADGSLWGASEQFPGYLVRIERGSNPPETCKAEVFKVPAPGYTSRGIDIDRHGVLWTALGTSSHMASFDRRKCKAVSGPALRTGEVCEEGWTLYRSPGPRLKGTDIPADFHYYNWVDQFNTLGLGENLPMANGSNSDSILVLNPQTRQWITLRVPYPLGFYSRGLDGRIDDPNAGWKGRGLWANYGTHFPWHIEGGKGTRGKAVHIQLRLDPLAR
;
A
#
# COMPACT_ATOMS: atom_id res chain seq x y z
N MET A 1 -11.57 5.75 6.30
CA MET A 1 -12.68 5.73 7.28
C MET A 1 -13.59 4.59 6.89
N ASP A 2 -14.31 3.98 7.83
CA ASP A 2 -15.36 3.00 7.49
C ASP A 2 -16.72 3.67 7.22
N SER A 3 -17.73 2.87 6.85
CA SER A 3 -19.09 3.36 6.60
C SER A 3 -19.77 4.00 7.81
N GLN A 4 -19.29 3.75 9.03
CA GLN A 4 -19.82 4.36 10.25
C GLN A 4 -19.18 5.73 10.54
N GLY A 5 -18.18 6.13 9.76
CA GLY A 5 -17.44 7.38 9.93
C GLY A 5 -16.36 7.31 10.99
N ARG A 6 -15.92 6.09 11.38
CA ARG A 6 -14.83 5.89 12.34
C ARG A 6 -13.48 6.05 11.64
N VAL A 7 -12.54 6.65 12.35
CA VAL A 7 -11.18 6.93 11.86
C VAL A 7 -10.25 5.85 12.37
N TRP A 8 -9.88 4.93 11.49
CA TRP A 8 -8.97 3.83 11.78
C TRP A 8 -7.50 4.26 11.67
N MET A 9 -6.67 3.74 12.55
CA MET A 9 -5.25 4.11 12.64
C MET A 9 -4.42 2.97 13.25
N THR A 10 -3.10 3.15 13.24
CA THR A 10 -2.16 2.26 13.89
C THR A 10 -1.69 2.85 15.21
N SER A 11 -1.65 2.05 16.26
CA SER A 11 -1.35 2.49 17.63
C SER A 11 -0.53 1.45 18.36
N LYS A 12 0.37 1.88 19.23
CA LYS A 12 1.05 0.97 20.15
C LYS A 12 0.21 0.85 21.41
N ILE A 13 -0.39 -0.32 21.65
CA ILE A 13 -1.33 -0.52 22.77
C ILE A 13 -0.76 -1.43 23.87
N ARG A 14 0.34 -2.14 23.57
CA ARG A 14 1.06 -3.01 24.50
C ARG A 14 2.57 -3.09 24.18
N PRO A 15 3.40 -3.72 25.05
CA PRO A 15 4.76 -4.14 24.72
C PRO A 15 4.84 -5.04 23.49
N ASN A 16 6.06 -5.26 22.97
CA ASN A 16 6.22 -5.94 21.69
C ASN A 16 5.86 -7.43 21.75
N GLU A 17 5.88 -8.04 22.92
CA GLU A 17 5.55 -9.44 23.15
C GLU A 17 4.07 -9.69 22.78
N ASN A 18 3.84 -10.65 21.89
CA ASN A 18 2.49 -11.03 21.50
C ASN A 18 1.83 -11.95 22.55
N PRO A 19 0.49 -11.91 22.66
CA PRO A 19 -0.28 -12.91 23.39
C PRO A 19 0.01 -14.34 22.87
N ARG A 20 -0.18 -15.33 23.75
CA ARG A 20 0.08 -16.75 23.44
C ARG A 20 -0.67 -17.25 22.20
N TRP A 21 -1.90 -16.79 21.97
CA TRP A 21 -2.71 -17.21 20.82
C TRP A 21 -2.11 -16.85 19.46
N CYS A 22 -1.13 -15.93 19.41
CA CYS A 22 -0.43 -15.56 18.18
C CYS A 22 0.63 -16.58 17.73
N ALA A 23 1.08 -17.46 18.63
CA ALA A 23 2.15 -18.43 18.36
C ALA A 23 1.76 -19.88 18.68
N ASP A 24 0.62 -20.09 19.34
CA ASP A 24 0.15 -21.43 19.71
C ASP A 24 -0.81 -22.00 18.66
N PRO A 25 -0.41 -23.06 17.92
CA PRO A 25 -1.25 -23.70 16.90
C PRO A 25 -2.53 -24.31 17.45
N GLY A 26 -2.58 -24.65 18.75
CA GLY A 26 -3.77 -25.17 19.41
C GLY A 26 -4.80 -24.10 19.77
N LEU A 27 -4.41 -22.81 19.71
CA LEU A 27 -5.29 -21.69 20.00
C LEU A 27 -5.72 -20.96 18.72
N ASN A 28 -4.85 -20.84 17.72
CA ASN A 28 -5.16 -20.12 16.49
C ASN A 28 -4.61 -20.85 15.24
N THR A 29 -5.48 -21.08 14.25
CA THR A 29 -5.13 -21.73 12.98
C THR A 29 -4.07 -20.97 12.19
N PHE A 30 -4.07 -19.63 12.26
CA PHE A 30 -3.05 -18.79 11.65
C PHE A 30 -1.67 -18.99 12.30
N ALA A 31 -1.62 -19.18 13.63
CA ALA A 31 -0.38 -19.45 14.34
C ALA A 31 0.23 -20.81 13.97
N ALA A 32 -0.58 -21.77 13.52
CA ALA A 32 -0.09 -23.04 13.01
C ALA A 32 0.69 -22.90 11.68
N TRP A 33 0.44 -21.84 10.91
CA TRP A 33 1.12 -21.55 9.64
C TRP A 33 2.22 -20.51 9.77
N PHE A 34 1.93 -19.43 10.48
CA PHE A 34 2.80 -18.28 10.61
C PHE A 34 2.80 -17.81 12.07
N PRO A 35 3.51 -18.51 12.98
CA PRO A 35 3.54 -18.14 14.40
C PRO A 35 4.24 -16.79 14.60
N LEU A 36 3.61 -15.89 15.35
CA LEU A 36 4.10 -14.53 15.61
C LEU A 36 4.29 -14.31 17.10
N THR A 37 5.53 -14.16 17.54
CA THR A 37 5.86 -13.93 18.96
C THR A 37 5.96 -12.45 19.31
N ARG A 38 6.04 -11.54 18.32
CA ARG A 38 6.16 -10.11 18.53
C ARG A 38 5.43 -9.27 17.48
N SER A 39 4.98 -8.09 17.86
CA SER A 39 4.45 -7.04 16.97
C SER A 39 4.78 -5.65 17.50
N GLY A 40 4.91 -4.67 16.60
CA GLY A 40 5.32 -3.30 16.97
C GLY A 40 4.17 -2.35 17.32
N ARG A 41 3.17 -2.27 16.44
CA ARG A 41 1.93 -1.48 16.57
C ARG A 41 0.75 -2.37 16.19
N GLN A 42 -0.39 -2.11 16.80
CA GLN A 42 -1.67 -2.76 16.60
C GLN A 42 -2.69 -1.78 16.00
N ALA A 43 -3.94 -2.19 15.86
CA ALA A 43 -5.00 -1.36 15.31
C ALA A 43 -5.73 -0.55 16.41
N SER A 44 -6.29 0.57 16.01
CA SER A 44 -7.28 1.30 16.79
C SER A 44 -8.20 2.08 15.87
N TYR A 45 -9.35 2.50 16.41
CA TYR A 45 -10.17 3.51 15.76
C TYR A 45 -10.66 4.56 16.76
N TYR A 46 -10.84 5.77 16.25
CA TYR A 46 -11.54 6.85 16.93
C TYR A 46 -12.95 6.97 16.36
N ASP A 47 -13.96 6.96 17.22
CA ASP A 47 -15.34 7.27 16.84
C ASP A 47 -15.65 8.74 17.15
N PRO A 48 -15.83 9.60 16.13
CA PRO A 48 -16.14 11.01 16.35
C PRO A 48 -17.51 11.27 17.00
N ARG A 49 -18.47 10.34 16.89
CA ARG A 49 -19.82 10.48 17.45
C ARG A 49 -19.79 10.35 18.97
N THR A 50 -19.05 9.34 19.46
CA THR A 50 -18.91 9.08 20.91
C THR A 50 -17.67 9.74 21.51
N LYS A 51 -16.72 10.17 20.68
CA LYS A 51 -15.41 10.72 21.05
C LYS A 51 -14.54 9.73 21.83
N THR A 52 -14.65 8.45 21.50
CA THR A 52 -13.91 7.38 22.19
C THR A 52 -12.93 6.67 21.25
N PHE A 53 -11.79 6.26 21.80
CA PHE A 53 -10.90 5.32 21.13
C PHE A 53 -11.29 3.89 21.49
N THR A 54 -11.28 3.00 20.49
CA THR A 54 -11.25 1.55 20.68
C THR A 54 -9.88 1.04 20.27
N LEU A 55 -9.27 0.26 21.14
CA LEU A 55 -7.97 -0.37 20.92
C LEU A 55 -8.22 -1.84 20.55
N ILE A 56 -7.53 -2.33 19.53
CA ILE A 56 -7.72 -3.68 18.99
C ILE A 56 -6.36 -4.35 18.88
N ASP A 57 -6.12 -5.38 19.68
CA ASP A 57 -4.90 -6.17 19.62
C ASP A 57 -4.83 -7.00 18.34
N THR A 58 -3.62 -7.11 17.78
CA THR A 58 -3.32 -7.87 16.56
C THR A 58 -2.02 -8.62 16.74
N CYS A 59 -1.93 -9.84 16.18
CA CYS A 59 -0.69 -10.62 16.21
C CYS A 59 0.39 -10.09 15.27
N TYR A 60 -0.01 -9.57 14.12
CA TYR A 60 0.86 -8.90 13.16
C TYR A 60 1.03 -7.43 13.53
N ALA A 61 2.14 -6.82 13.11
CA ALA A 61 2.31 -5.39 13.27
C ALA A 61 1.60 -4.61 12.14
N THR A 62 1.18 -3.38 12.45
CA THR A 62 0.46 -2.52 11.50
C THR A 62 1.27 -1.29 11.08
N HIS A 63 1.13 -0.83 9.84
CA HIS A 63 1.69 0.44 9.36
C HIS A 63 0.71 1.27 8.51
N HIS A 64 0.70 1.13 7.18
CA HIS A 64 -0.38 1.65 6.35
C HIS A 64 -1.59 0.73 6.47
N LEU A 65 -2.75 1.28 6.18
CA LEU A 65 -4.02 0.59 6.25
C LEU A 65 -4.92 0.97 5.09
N GLN A 66 -5.69 0.02 4.60
CA GLN A 66 -6.69 0.29 3.57
C GLN A 66 -7.90 -0.65 3.70
N PHE A 67 -9.09 -0.08 3.49
CA PHE A 67 -10.33 -0.84 3.40
C PHE A 67 -10.47 -1.51 2.04
N ALA A 68 -10.92 -2.77 2.04
CA ALA A 68 -11.50 -3.38 0.85
C ALA A 68 -12.96 -2.98 0.69
N THR A 69 -13.48 -3.21 -0.52
CA THR A 69 -14.87 -2.99 -0.90
C THR A 69 -15.75 -4.23 -0.66
N ASP A 70 -15.31 -5.15 0.20
CA ASP A 70 -16.05 -6.38 0.52
C ASP A 70 -17.19 -6.14 1.53
N SER A 71 -18.03 -7.16 1.71
CA SER A 71 -19.19 -7.09 2.58
C SER A 71 -18.85 -6.97 4.07
N ASN A 72 -17.63 -7.31 4.48
CA ASN A 72 -17.18 -7.23 5.87
C ASN A 72 -16.52 -5.88 6.21
N GLU A 73 -16.36 -4.99 5.22
CA GLU A 73 -15.51 -3.81 5.32
C GLU A 73 -14.14 -4.19 5.90
N THR A 74 -13.53 -5.22 5.33
CA THR A 74 -12.23 -5.72 5.78
C THR A 74 -11.19 -4.60 5.67
N ILE A 75 -10.45 -4.37 6.75
CA ILE A 75 -9.32 -3.45 6.76
C ILE A 75 -8.01 -4.22 6.78
N TYR A 76 -7.14 -3.94 5.83
CA TYR A 76 -5.84 -4.58 5.67
C TYR A 76 -4.71 -3.71 6.19
N PHE A 77 -3.64 -4.34 6.67
CA PHE A 77 -2.45 -3.66 7.19
C PHE A 77 -1.18 -4.32 6.66
N ASN A 78 -0.23 -3.54 6.16
CA ASN A 78 1.12 -4.04 5.91
C ASN A 78 1.99 -4.02 7.17
N GLU A 79 3.07 -4.80 7.10
CA GLU A 79 4.12 -4.84 8.10
C GLU A 79 5.47 -4.32 7.56
N LEU A 80 6.04 -3.30 8.21
CA LEU A 80 7.37 -2.75 7.89
C LEU A 80 8.53 -3.70 8.21
N SER A 81 8.32 -4.67 9.06
CA SER A 81 9.32 -5.67 9.46
C SER A 81 9.18 -6.98 8.70
N GLY A 82 8.06 -7.15 7.99
CA GLY A 82 7.70 -8.30 7.17
C GLY A 82 7.69 -9.65 7.90
N PRO A 83 7.32 -10.73 7.18
CA PRO A 83 6.72 -10.72 5.85
C PRO A 83 5.20 -10.83 5.90
N MET A 84 4.55 -10.49 7.02
CA MET A 84 3.12 -10.69 7.16
C MET A 84 2.31 -9.57 6.55
N VAL A 85 1.13 -9.95 6.07
CA VAL A 85 0.01 -9.04 5.95
C VAL A 85 -1.13 -9.58 6.80
N GLY A 86 -1.73 -8.70 7.60
CA GLY A 86 -2.91 -9.02 8.37
C GLY A 86 -4.10 -8.13 8.03
N TRP A 87 -5.27 -8.55 8.48
CA TRP A 87 -6.53 -7.84 8.30
C TRP A 87 -7.46 -8.03 9.49
N ILE A 88 -8.43 -7.12 9.60
CA ILE A 88 -9.54 -7.21 10.54
C ILE A 88 -10.84 -7.16 9.74
N ASP A 89 -11.70 -8.17 9.92
CA ASP A 89 -13.07 -8.16 9.44
C ASP A 89 -13.89 -7.27 10.38
N THR A 90 -14.04 -5.98 10.05
CA THR A 90 -14.52 -4.96 11.00
C THR A 90 -15.94 -5.22 11.49
N LYS A 91 -16.82 -5.77 10.65
CA LYS A 91 -18.18 -6.18 11.06
C LYS A 91 -18.18 -7.34 12.04
N VAL A 92 -17.28 -8.31 11.89
CA VAL A 92 -17.13 -9.42 12.84
C VAL A 92 -16.65 -8.88 14.18
N PHE A 93 -15.66 -7.99 14.17
CA PHE A 93 -15.21 -7.32 15.40
C PHE A 93 -16.33 -6.50 16.04
N ASP A 94 -17.15 -5.80 15.26
CA ASP A 94 -18.25 -5.02 15.80
C ASP A 94 -19.31 -5.86 16.50
N GLN A 95 -19.63 -7.03 15.94
CA GLN A 95 -20.61 -7.95 16.49
C GLN A 95 -20.10 -8.70 17.73
N THR A 96 -18.83 -9.06 17.74
CA THR A 96 -18.29 -10.02 18.72
C THR A 96 -17.38 -9.38 19.76
N LYS A 97 -16.73 -8.26 19.41
CA LYS A 97 -15.61 -7.65 20.15
C LYS A 97 -14.46 -8.62 20.42
N ASP A 98 -14.37 -9.67 19.60
CA ASP A 98 -13.35 -10.71 19.68
C ASP A 98 -12.28 -10.47 18.62
N GLU A 99 -11.10 -10.06 19.07
CA GLU A 99 -9.94 -9.74 18.25
C GLU A 99 -9.42 -10.99 17.52
N GLN A 100 -9.38 -12.13 18.21
CA GLN A 100 -8.87 -13.38 17.65
C GLN A 100 -9.80 -13.92 16.56
N LYS A 101 -11.11 -13.75 16.72
CA LYS A 101 -12.12 -14.19 15.75
C LYS A 101 -12.20 -13.28 14.52
N SER A 102 -11.89 -12.00 14.67
CA SER A 102 -12.03 -11.00 13.61
C SER A 102 -10.74 -10.75 12.83
N ALA A 103 -9.57 -11.12 13.37
CA ALA A 103 -8.28 -10.91 12.74
C ALA A 103 -7.75 -12.16 12.03
N GLY A 104 -7.06 -11.97 10.92
CA GLY A 104 -6.33 -13.02 10.20
C GLY A 104 -5.04 -12.49 9.57
N TRP A 105 -4.14 -13.39 9.18
CA TRP A 105 -2.90 -13.01 8.48
C TRP A 105 -2.40 -14.08 7.51
N CYS A 106 -1.66 -13.65 6.50
CA CYS A 106 -0.94 -14.51 5.57
C CYS A 106 0.55 -14.15 5.57
N GLY A 107 1.41 -15.15 5.44
CA GLY A 107 2.81 -14.97 5.08
C GLY A 107 3.01 -14.91 3.57
N GLN A 108 4.25 -14.64 3.15
CA GLN A 108 4.66 -14.59 1.76
C GLN A 108 5.24 -15.93 1.32
N VAL A 109 4.42 -16.85 0.82
CA VAL A 109 4.86 -18.15 0.32
C VAL A 109 4.52 -18.30 -1.17
N LEU A 110 5.54 -18.58 -1.96
CA LEU A 110 5.49 -18.72 -3.41
C LEU A 110 5.28 -20.18 -3.79
N ASP A 111 4.38 -20.43 -4.74
CA ASP A 111 4.17 -21.72 -5.39
C ASP A 111 5.35 -22.03 -6.34
N THR A 112 6.51 -22.36 -5.76
CA THR A 112 7.74 -22.62 -6.52
C THR A 112 7.85 -24.05 -7.02
N ASN A 113 7.09 -24.97 -6.42
CA ASN A 113 6.98 -26.35 -6.90
C ASN A 113 6.04 -26.45 -8.12
N GLY A 114 5.15 -25.46 -8.33
CA GLY A 114 4.27 -25.35 -9.49
C GLY A 114 2.98 -26.17 -9.42
N ASP A 115 2.59 -26.68 -8.24
CA ASP A 115 1.41 -27.52 -8.06
C ASP A 115 0.09 -26.74 -7.86
N GLY A 116 0.19 -25.41 -7.76
CA GLY A 116 -0.94 -24.50 -7.63
C GLY A 116 -1.38 -24.24 -6.19
N LYS A 117 -0.76 -24.88 -5.19
CA LYS A 117 -1.13 -24.79 -3.76
C LYS A 117 0.11 -24.52 -2.91
N ILE A 118 -0.09 -23.94 -1.73
CA ILE A 118 0.98 -23.80 -0.75
C ILE A 118 0.93 -24.97 0.23
N THR A 119 2.05 -25.69 0.34
CA THR A 119 2.18 -26.90 1.13
C THR A 119 3.32 -26.79 2.14
N LYS A 120 3.09 -27.30 3.34
CA LYS A 120 4.14 -27.45 4.36
C LYS A 120 4.82 -28.81 4.23
N PRO A 121 6.13 -28.91 4.52
CA PRO A 121 7.04 -27.78 4.76
C PRO A 121 7.41 -27.05 3.47
N TRP A 122 7.78 -25.78 3.57
CA TRP A 122 8.36 -25.01 2.46
C TRP A 122 9.83 -24.66 2.72
N ASN A 123 10.54 -24.24 1.68
CA ASN A 123 11.86 -23.65 1.80
C ASN A 123 11.74 -22.33 2.60
N VAL A 124 12.47 -22.23 3.72
CA VAL A 124 12.52 -21.02 4.55
C VAL A 124 13.87 -20.33 4.33
N PRO A 125 13.90 -19.00 4.11
CA PRO A 125 15.14 -18.27 3.99
C PRO A 125 15.90 -18.29 5.32
N GLY A 126 17.23 -18.35 5.24
CA GLY A 126 18.10 -18.32 6.41
C GLY A 126 17.83 -17.09 7.29
N GLY A 127 17.85 -17.30 8.60
CA GLY A 127 17.78 -16.20 9.57
C GLY A 127 18.99 -15.26 9.48
N ARG A 128 18.92 -14.12 10.16
CA ARG A 128 20.06 -13.19 10.25
C ARG A 128 21.28 -13.92 10.83
N GLY A 129 22.34 -14.06 10.03
CA GLY A 129 23.56 -14.78 10.43
C GLY A 129 23.45 -16.31 10.42
N GLN A 130 22.38 -16.88 9.87
CA GLN A 130 22.21 -18.32 9.71
C GLN A 130 22.17 -18.68 8.22
N ALA A 131 22.87 -19.74 7.84
CA ALA A 131 22.77 -20.28 6.50
C ALA A 131 21.36 -20.83 6.27
N ALA A 132 20.78 -20.56 5.10
CA ALA A 132 19.57 -21.24 4.68
C ALA A 132 19.84 -22.73 4.53
N ALA A 133 18.84 -23.57 4.78
CA ALA A 133 18.91 -24.97 4.36
C ALA A 133 19.11 -25.04 2.82
N PRO A 134 19.72 -26.13 2.30
CA PRO A 134 19.79 -26.33 0.86
C PRO A 134 18.40 -26.23 0.22
N PHE A 135 18.31 -25.50 -0.89
CA PHE A 135 17.05 -25.31 -1.58
C PHE A 135 16.51 -26.66 -2.11
N ASN A 136 15.26 -26.97 -1.79
CA ASN A 136 14.55 -28.12 -2.32
C ASN A 136 13.55 -27.67 -3.41
N PRO A 137 13.76 -28.04 -4.68
CA PRO A 137 12.87 -27.64 -5.78
C PRO A 137 11.47 -28.29 -5.73
N SER A 138 11.27 -29.31 -4.89
CA SER A 138 9.97 -29.98 -4.71
C SER A 138 9.10 -29.31 -3.65
N LEU A 139 9.57 -28.23 -3.02
CA LEU A 139 8.84 -27.50 -2.00
C LEU A 139 8.54 -26.07 -2.47
N ASP A 140 7.49 -25.50 -1.89
CA ASP A 140 7.21 -24.07 -1.98
C ASP A 140 8.31 -23.23 -1.33
N THR A 141 8.29 -21.92 -1.52
CA THR A 141 9.34 -21.05 -1.00
C THR A 141 8.76 -19.84 -0.28
N GLU A 142 9.07 -19.71 1.01
CA GLU A 142 8.83 -18.47 1.73
C GLU A 142 9.83 -17.40 1.28
N VAL A 143 9.32 -16.19 1.05
CA VAL A 143 10.13 -14.99 0.82
C VAL A 143 9.86 -13.97 1.90
N ARG A 144 10.79 -13.03 2.08
CA ARG A 144 10.71 -12.05 3.18
C ARG A 144 10.92 -10.64 2.72
N TYR A 145 9.87 -10.05 2.14
CA TYR A 145 9.85 -8.64 1.81
C TYR A 145 9.16 -7.84 2.92
N ASN A 146 9.82 -6.78 3.38
CA ASN A 146 9.15 -5.73 4.12
C ASN A 146 8.21 -4.98 3.18
N LEU A 147 7.00 -4.68 3.64
CA LEU A 147 6.02 -3.95 2.85
C LEU A 147 5.87 -2.56 3.43
N TYR A 148 6.02 -1.53 2.61
CA TYR A 148 5.78 -0.15 3.02
C TYR A 148 4.31 0.22 2.92
N SER A 149 3.60 -0.33 1.92
CA SER A 149 2.23 0.01 1.57
C SER A 149 1.33 -1.23 1.52
N VAL A 150 0.00 -1.01 1.53
CA VAL A 150 -1.02 -2.05 1.35
C VAL A 150 -2.17 -1.50 0.53
N ILE A 151 -2.63 -2.25 -0.48
CA ILE A 151 -3.82 -1.92 -1.27
C ILE A 151 -4.58 -3.19 -1.66
N PRO A 152 -5.86 -3.34 -1.27
CA PRO A 152 -6.71 -4.42 -1.75
C PRO A 152 -7.15 -4.10 -3.19
N ASN A 153 -7.15 -5.12 -4.03
CA ASN A 153 -7.57 -5.03 -5.41
C ASN A 153 -9.10 -5.17 -5.50
N PRO A 154 -9.83 -4.12 -5.91
CA PRO A 154 -11.27 -4.18 -6.04
C PRO A 154 -11.74 -5.12 -7.17
N ALA A 155 -10.87 -5.49 -8.11
CA ALA A 155 -11.23 -6.32 -9.27
C ALA A 155 -11.22 -7.83 -8.97
N ASP A 156 -10.32 -8.31 -8.11
CA ASP A 156 -10.15 -9.74 -7.82
C ASP A 156 -10.03 -10.09 -6.32
N GLY A 157 -10.07 -9.10 -5.43
CA GLY A 157 -9.94 -9.31 -3.98
C GLY A 157 -8.53 -9.68 -3.50
N SER A 158 -7.54 -9.72 -4.40
CA SER A 158 -6.14 -9.90 -3.99
C SER A 158 -5.62 -8.67 -3.26
N LEU A 159 -4.55 -8.85 -2.51
CA LEU A 159 -3.91 -7.77 -1.78
C LEU A 159 -2.53 -7.51 -2.36
N TRP A 160 -2.11 -6.25 -2.35
CA TRP A 160 -0.80 -5.87 -2.82
C TRP A 160 -0.06 -5.01 -1.81
N GLY A 161 1.25 -5.17 -1.78
CA GLY A 161 2.17 -4.29 -1.06
C GLY A 161 3.44 -4.03 -1.87
N ALA A 162 4.12 -2.93 -1.59
CA ALA A 162 5.42 -2.64 -2.19
C ALA A 162 6.56 -2.74 -1.19
N SER A 163 7.66 -3.32 -1.63
CA SER A 163 8.92 -3.38 -0.92
C SER A 163 9.93 -2.43 -1.51
N GLU A 164 10.61 -1.69 -0.64
CA GLU A 164 11.71 -0.80 -1.03
C GLU A 164 13.05 -1.55 -1.09
N GLN A 165 13.08 -2.86 -0.85
CA GLN A 165 14.29 -3.66 -1.03
C GLN A 165 14.80 -3.48 -2.46
N PHE A 166 16.03 -3.00 -2.61
CA PHE A 166 16.58 -2.65 -3.92
C PHE A 166 16.52 -3.83 -4.90
N PRO A 167 16.05 -3.62 -6.15
CA PRO A 167 15.66 -2.34 -6.75
C PRO A 167 14.21 -1.91 -6.48
N GLY A 168 13.39 -2.75 -5.86
CA GLY A 168 11.98 -2.53 -5.59
C GLY A 168 11.16 -3.74 -6.04
N TYR A 169 10.12 -4.07 -5.28
CA TYR A 169 9.25 -5.22 -5.56
C TYR A 169 7.78 -4.91 -5.26
N LEU A 170 6.87 -5.45 -6.08
CA LEU A 170 5.48 -5.63 -5.72
C LEU A 170 5.28 -7.05 -5.19
N VAL A 171 4.52 -7.18 -4.11
CA VAL A 171 4.14 -8.46 -3.52
C VAL A 171 2.62 -8.54 -3.55
N ARG A 172 2.10 -9.55 -4.25
CA ARG A 172 0.68 -9.90 -4.24
C ARG A 172 0.44 -11.00 -3.23
N ILE A 173 -0.66 -10.90 -2.48
CA ILE A 173 -1.18 -11.95 -1.61
C ILE A 173 -2.60 -12.28 -2.05
N GLU A 174 -2.83 -13.53 -2.40
CA GLU A 174 -4.15 -14.10 -2.60
C GLU A 174 -4.57 -14.83 -1.33
N ARG A 175 -5.65 -14.41 -0.67
CA ARG A 175 -6.15 -15.07 0.56
C ARG A 175 -6.69 -16.48 0.28
N GLY A 176 -7.28 -16.67 -0.91
CA GLY A 176 -8.11 -17.83 -1.23
C GLY A 176 -9.36 -17.91 -0.34
N SER A 177 -10.01 -19.07 -0.34
CA SER A 177 -11.28 -19.29 0.35
C SER A 177 -11.14 -19.71 1.81
N ASN A 178 -9.97 -20.20 2.24
CA ASN A 178 -9.72 -20.71 3.59
C ASN A 178 -8.30 -20.32 4.08
N PRO A 179 -8.02 -19.03 4.31
CA PRO A 179 -6.75 -18.61 4.89
C PRO A 179 -6.58 -19.15 6.32
N PRO A 180 -5.37 -19.51 6.76
CA PRO A 180 -4.10 -19.27 6.07
C PRO A 180 -3.73 -20.31 4.99
N GLU A 181 -4.42 -21.45 4.93
CA GLU A 181 -3.98 -22.62 4.14
C GLU A 181 -4.02 -22.35 2.63
N THR A 182 -4.93 -21.48 2.21
CA THR A 182 -5.08 -21.07 0.81
C THR A 182 -4.32 -19.79 0.49
N CYS A 183 -3.57 -19.22 1.42
CA CYS A 183 -2.78 -18.02 1.15
C CYS A 183 -1.66 -18.35 0.15
N LYS A 184 -1.55 -17.55 -0.92
CA LYS A 184 -0.47 -17.65 -1.90
C LYS A 184 0.11 -16.27 -2.20
N ALA A 185 1.43 -16.19 -2.30
CA ALA A 185 2.13 -14.98 -2.67
C ALA A 185 2.69 -15.04 -4.09
N GLU A 186 2.81 -13.87 -4.71
CA GLU A 186 3.58 -13.64 -5.93
C GLU A 186 4.46 -12.41 -5.72
N VAL A 187 5.61 -12.38 -6.38
CA VAL A 187 6.57 -11.27 -6.28
C VAL A 187 6.97 -10.82 -7.67
N PHE A 188 7.00 -9.50 -7.87
CA PHE A 188 7.35 -8.88 -9.14
C PHE A 188 8.38 -7.79 -8.90
N LYS A 189 9.58 -7.99 -9.46
CA LYS A 189 10.68 -7.04 -9.38
C LYS A 189 10.42 -5.86 -10.31
N VAL A 190 10.66 -4.65 -9.83
CA VAL A 190 10.60 -3.44 -10.65
C VAL A 190 11.69 -3.52 -11.75
N PRO A 191 11.35 -3.38 -13.04
CA PRO A 191 12.33 -3.43 -14.12
C PRO A 191 13.10 -2.11 -14.22
N ALA A 192 14.33 -2.19 -14.76
CA ALA A 192 15.08 -1.01 -15.15
C ALA A 192 14.32 -0.21 -16.23
N PRO A 193 14.47 1.14 -16.28
CA PRO A 193 15.32 1.98 -15.43
C PRO A 193 14.67 2.38 -14.10
N GLY A 194 13.55 1.76 -13.70
CA GLY A 194 12.83 2.08 -12.46
C GLY A 194 13.47 1.48 -11.21
N TYR A 195 13.31 2.17 -10.07
CA TYR A 195 13.71 1.67 -8.75
C TYR A 195 13.02 2.43 -7.60
N THR A 196 12.95 1.77 -6.44
CA THR A 196 12.32 2.21 -5.18
C THR A 196 10.80 2.31 -5.27
N SER A 197 10.12 1.16 -5.36
CA SER A 197 8.67 1.07 -5.18
C SER A 197 8.31 1.24 -3.70
N ARG A 198 7.81 2.42 -3.34
CA ARG A 198 7.35 2.73 -1.97
C ARG A 198 5.83 2.82 -1.90
N GLY A 199 5.28 3.84 -2.57
CA GLY A 199 3.83 4.02 -2.68
C GLY A 199 3.23 3.10 -3.72
N ILE A 200 2.05 2.60 -3.44
CA ILE A 200 1.18 1.98 -4.43
C ILE A 200 -0.26 2.40 -4.20
N ASP A 201 -1.00 2.35 -5.29
CA ASP A 201 -2.46 2.36 -5.31
C ASP A 201 -2.92 1.59 -6.55
N ILE A 202 -4.21 1.33 -6.68
CA ILE A 202 -4.76 0.48 -7.73
C ILE A 202 -5.94 1.16 -8.38
N ASP A 203 -6.13 0.93 -9.69
CA ASP A 203 -7.34 1.37 -10.37
C ASP A 203 -8.49 0.36 -10.24
N ARG A 204 -9.70 0.78 -10.64
CA ARG A 204 -10.88 -0.10 -10.60
C ARG A 204 -10.84 -1.26 -11.59
N HIS A 205 -9.86 -1.30 -12.50
CA HIS A 205 -9.64 -2.39 -13.44
C HIS A 205 -8.58 -3.39 -12.94
N GLY A 206 -8.02 -3.17 -11.74
CA GLY A 206 -6.99 -4.01 -11.13
C GLY A 206 -5.58 -3.76 -11.67
N VAL A 207 -5.32 -2.62 -12.33
CA VAL A 207 -3.97 -2.21 -12.70
C VAL A 207 -3.34 -1.48 -11.53
N LEU A 208 -2.20 -1.99 -11.07
CA LEU A 208 -1.44 -1.35 -10.01
C LEU A 208 -0.66 -0.16 -10.54
N TRP A 209 -0.53 0.86 -9.71
CA TRP A 209 0.26 2.04 -9.94
C TRP A 209 1.24 2.23 -8.80
N THR A 210 2.50 2.50 -9.12
CA THR A 210 3.55 2.76 -8.12
C THR A 210 4.39 3.97 -8.51
N ALA A 211 4.51 4.91 -7.57
CA ALA A 211 5.52 5.95 -7.65
C ALA A 211 6.88 5.37 -7.28
N LEU A 212 7.81 5.39 -8.24
CA LEU A 212 9.18 4.92 -8.08
C LEU A 212 10.06 6.07 -7.56
N GLY A 213 10.17 6.14 -6.23
CA GLY A 213 10.50 7.35 -5.50
C GLY A 213 11.85 7.99 -5.82
N THR A 214 12.84 7.21 -6.27
CA THR A 214 14.20 7.71 -6.55
C THR A 214 14.55 7.72 -8.03
N SER A 215 13.72 7.09 -8.87
CA SER A 215 13.95 7.03 -10.32
C SER A 215 13.11 8.05 -11.08
N SER A 216 12.22 8.79 -10.41
CA SER A 216 11.30 9.76 -11.00
C SER A 216 10.40 9.16 -12.09
N HIS A 217 9.86 7.98 -11.80
CA HIS A 217 8.84 7.34 -12.64
C HIS A 217 7.56 7.11 -11.86
N MET A 218 6.43 7.19 -12.54
CA MET A 218 5.24 6.42 -12.19
C MET A 218 5.25 5.16 -13.04
N ALA A 219 4.98 3.99 -12.45
CA ALA A 219 4.87 2.74 -13.20
C ALA A 219 3.47 2.16 -13.03
N SER A 220 2.93 1.59 -14.11
CA SER A 220 1.81 0.67 -14.02
C SER A 220 2.27 -0.78 -14.08
N PHE A 221 1.52 -1.65 -13.42
CA PHE A 221 1.67 -3.10 -13.47
C PHE A 221 0.32 -3.77 -13.69
N ASP A 222 0.19 -4.50 -14.80
CA ASP A 222 -1.02 -5.26 -15.15
C ASP A 222 -0.74 -6.76 -15.10
N ARG A 223 -1.13 -7.39 -13.99
CA ARG A 223 -0.94 -8.83 -13.76
C ARG A 223 -1.58 -9.69 -14.86
N ARG A 224 -2.63 -9.22 -15.53
CA ARG A 224 -3.34 -10.01 -16.56
C ARG A 224 -2.49 -10.28 -17.80
N LYS A 225 -1.38 -9.54 -17.96
CA LYS A 225 -0.41 -9.73 -19.05
C LYS A 225 0.63 -10.79 -18.73
N CYS A 226 0.75 -11.21 -17.47
CA CYS A 226 1.77 -12.17 -17.04
C CYS A 226 1.57 -13.56 -17.66
N LYS A 227 2.63 -14.10 -18.26
CA LYS A 227 2.64 -15.46 -18.84
C LYS A 227 2.89 -16.57 -17.81
N ALA A 228 3.66 -16.28 -16.76
CA ALA A 228 4.02 -17.24 -15.71
C ALA A 228 3.86 -16.61 -14.33
N VAL A 229 3.12 -17.30 -13.46
CA VAL A 229 2.82 -16.89 -12.07
C VAL A 229 2.98 -18.04 -11.08
N SER A 230 3.77 -19.06 -11.46
CA SER A 230 4.14 -20.22 -10.63
C SER A 230 5.52 -20.76 -11.07
N GLY A 231 6.11 -21.61 -10.24
CA GLY A 231 7.37 -22.30 -10.50
C GLY A 231 8.62 -21.56 -10.00
N PRO A 232 9.82 -22.14 -10.23
CA PRO A 232 11.05 -21.70 -9.57
C PRO A 232 11.47 -20.26 -9.87
N ALA A 233 11.08 -19.74 -11.04
CA ALA A 233 11.40 -18.38 -11.47
C ALA A 233 10.79 -17.29 -10.57
N LEU A 234 9.70 -17.59 -9.85
CA LEU A 234 9.09 -16.62 -8.92
C LEU A 234 10.04 -16.16 -7.82
N ARG A 235 11.06 -16.94 -7.47
CA ARG A 235 11.99 -16.65 -6.37
C ARG A 235 12.75 -15.34 -6.53
N THR A 236 13.03 -14.92 -7.76
CA THR A 236 13.76 -13.67 -8.03
C THR A 236 12.82 -12.48 -8.25
N GLY A 237 11.54 -12.75 -8.49
CA GLY A 237 10.58 -11.76 -8.98
C GLY A 237 10.85 -11.25 -10.39
N GLU A 238 11.85 -11.78 -11.10
CA GLU A 238 12.20 -11.43 -12.48
C GLU A 238 11.25 -12.14 -13.47
N VAL A 239 9.96 -11.95 -13.24
CA VAL A 239 8.86 -12.50 -14.02
C VAL A 239 7.90 -11.38 -14.41
N CYS A 240 7.12 -11.61 -15.47
CA CYS A 240 6.09 -10.68 -15.92
C CYS A 240 6.61 -9.27 -16.27
N GLU A 241 7.74 -9.19 -16.98
CA GLU A 241 8.23 -7.91 -17.50
C GLU A 241 7.19 -7.24 -18.42
N GLU A 242 6.44 -8.04 -19.17
CA GLU A 242 5.34 -7.61 -20.05
C GLU A 242 4.16 -6.93 -19.33
N GLY A 243 4.07 -7.09 -18.00
CA GLY A 243 3.08 -6.42 -17.16
C GLY A 243 3.40 -4.95 -16.89
N TRP A 244 4.65 -4.54 -17.03
CA TRP A 244 5.12 -3.23 -16.61
C TRP A 244 5.03 -2.15 -17.70
N THR A 245 4.75 -0.92 -17.30
CA THR A 245 4.95 0.27 -18.15
C THR A 245 5.42 1.43 -17.29
N LEU A 246 6.53 2.06 -17.67
CA LEU A 246 7.15 3.16 -16.92
C LEU A 246 6.90 4.50 -17.61
N TYR A 247 6.50 5.49 -16.81
CA TYR A 247 6.22 6.87 -17.22
C TYR A 247 7.14 7.79 -16.44
N ARG A 248 8.15 8.36 -17.11
CA ARG A 248 9.04 9.34 -16.46
C ARG A 248 8.26 10.62 -16.14
N SER A 249 8.32 11.06 -14.90
CA SER A 249 7.69 12.30 -14.47
C SER A 249 8.46 13.52 -14.99
N PRO A 250 7.80 14.67 -15.18
CA PRO A 250 8.48 15.94 -15.35
C PRO A 250 9.15 16.34 -14.03
N GLY A 251 10.21 17.14 -14.09
CA GLY A 251 10.84 17.64 -12.87
C GLY A 251 12.18 18.33 -13.12
N PRO A 252 12.69 19.04 -12.10
CA PRO A 252 14.01 19.68 -12.18
C PRO A 252 15.10 18.61 -12.35
N ARG A 253 16.19 18.96 -13.03
CA ARG A 253 17.35 18.09 -13.23
C ARG A 253 18.59 18.76 -12.68
N LEU A 254 19.45 17.97 -12.04
CA LEU A 254 20.77 18.44 -11.63
C LEU A 254 21.73 18.44 -12.82
N LYS A 255 22.74 19.31 -12.78
CA LYS A 255 23.77 19.37 -13.82
C LYS A 255 24.49 18.02 -13.91
N GLY A 256 24.64 17.48 -15.13
CA GLY A 256 25.36 16.23 -15.38
C GLY A 256 24.50 14.97 -15.36
N THR A 257 23.17 15.09 -15.22
CA THR A 257 22.23 13.97 -15.35
C THR A 257 20.98 14.38 -16.13
N ASP A 258 20.37 13.43 -16.83
CA ASP A 258 19.06 13.59 -17.45
C ASP A 258 17.92 12.99 -16.59
N ILE A 259 18.23 12.46 -15.41
CA ILE A 259 17.26 11.91 -14.47
C ILE A 259 16.63 13.08 -13.68
N PRO A 260 15.29 13.20 -13.65
CA PRO A 260 14.62 14.19 -12.79
C PRO A 260 14.94 13.93 -11.32
N ALA A 261 15.13 15.00 -10.56
CA ALA A 261 15.48 14.97 -9.13
C ALA A 261 14.27 15.11 -8.20
N ASP A 262 13.05 15.00 -8.73
CA ASP A 262 11.86 15.00 -7.89
C ASP A 262 11.77 13.68 -7.10
N PHE A 263 11.18 13.75 -5.93
CA PHE A 263 11.02 12.62 -5.04
C PHE A 263 9.53 12.31 -4.93
N HIS A 264 9.16 11.08 -5.26
CA HIS A 264 7.77 10.63 -5.16
C HIS A 264 7.62 9.74 -3.93
N TYR A 265 7.18 10.32 -2.81
CA TYR A 265 7.02 9.57 -1.57
C TYR A 265 5.91 8.51 -1.66
N TYR A 266 4.79 8.87 -2.29
CA TYR A 266 3.62 8.00 -2.46
C TYR A 266 2.88 8.33 -3.78
N ASN A 267 1.87 7.53 -4.10
CA ASN A 267 0.93 7.79 -5.19
C ASN A 267 -0.49 7.38 -4.80
N TRP A 268 -1.45 7.91 -5.53
CA TRP A 268 -2.87 7.65 -5.35
C TRP A 268 -3.56 7.58 -6.71
N VAL A 269 -4.63 6.82 -6.85
CA VAL A 269 -5.42 6.69 -8.08
C VAL A 269 -6.81 7.27 -7.85
N ASP A 270 -7.20 8.23 -8.67
CA ASP A 270 -8.54 8.82 -8.62
C ASP A 270 -9.60 7.90 -9.23
N GLN A 271 -9.93 6.82 -8.52
CA GLN A 271 -10.89 5.80 -8.96
C GLN A 271 -12.29 6.36 -9.29
N PHE A 272 -12.66 7.52 -8.73
CA PHE A 272 -14.03 8.03 -8.74
C PHE A 272 -14.18 9.44 -9.33
N ASN A 273 -13.13 9.94 -10.02
CA ASN A 273 -13.12 11.27 -10.60
C ASN A 273 -13.37 12.39 -9.56
N THR A 274 -12.79 12.24 -8.38
CA THR A 274 -12.89 13.19 -7.26
C THR A 274 -12.27 14.55 -7.60
N LEU A 275 -11.24 14.62 -8.46
CA LEU A 275 -10.70 15.91 -8.90
C LEU A 275 -11.48 16.53 -10.07
N GLY A 276 -12.19 15.72 -10.85
CA GLY A 276 -12.90 16.17 -12.05
C GLY A 276 -12.12 15.99 -13.37
N LEU A 277 -10.95 15.34 -13.35
CA LEU A 277 -10.12 15.10 -14.54
C LEU A 277 -10.41 13.76 -15.26
N GLY A 278 -11.18 12.87 -14.66
CA GLY A 278 -11.47 11.53 -15.15
C GLY A 278 -11.34 10.47 -14.06
N GLU A 279 -11.95 9.31 -14.27
CA GLU A 279 -11.79 8.14 -13.39
C GLU A 279 -10.46 7.42 -13.67
N ASN A 280 -9.95 6.73 -12.66
CA ASN A 280 -8.75 5.88 -12.70
C ASN A 280 -7.46 6.63 -13.10
N LEU A 281 -7.37 7.93 -12.84
CA LEU A 281 -6.15 8.69 -13.11
C LEU A 281 -5.13 8.54 -11.98
N PRO A 282 -3.93 7.99 -12.24
CA PRO A 282 -2.86 7.91 -11.25
C PRO A 282 -2.22 9.28 -11.00
N MET A 283 -1.89 9.54 -9.74
CA MET A 283 -1.30 10.78 -9.26
C MET A 283 -0.09 10.47 -8.36
N ALA A 284 1.04 11.14 -8.59
CA ALA A 284 2.21 11.08 -7.72
C ALA A 284 2.32 12.34 -6.86
N ASN A 285 2.80 12.17 -5.62
CA ASN A 285 3.27 13.30 -4.84
C ASN A 285 4.58 13.85 -5.44
N GLY A 286 4.59 15.11 -5.88
CA GLY A 286 5.80 15.85 -6.21
C GLY A 286 6.44 16.40 -4.94
N SER A 287 6.99 15.50 -4.11
CA SER A 287 7.33 15.79 -2.70
C SER A 287 8.46 16.83 -2.59
N ASN A 288 9.31 16.94 -3.62
CA ASN A 288 10.39 17.91 -3.70
C ASN A 288 10.13 19.01 -4.75
N SER A 289 8.93 19.06 -5.33
CA SER A 289 8.59 19.99 -6.42
C SER A 289 7.34 20.84 -6.14
N ASP A 290 6.90 20.90 -4.88
CA ASP A 290 5.72 21.65 -4.45
C ASP A 290 4.47 21.30 -5.27
N SER A 291 4.30 20.04 -5.66
CA SER A 291 3.23 19.68 -6.59
C SER A 291 2.55 18.34 -6.34
N ILE A 292 1.40 18.18 -6.98
CA ILE A 292 0.78 16.89 -7.27
C ILE A 292 0.85 16.69 -8.78
N LEU A 293 1.30 15.52 -9.22
CA LEU A 293 1.51 15.19 -10.62
C LEU A 293 0.44 14.19 -11.07
N VAL A 294 -0.47 14.62 -11.96
CA VAL A 294 -1.51 13.76 -12.53
C VAL A 294 -1.03 13.23 -13.87
N LEU A 295 -1.05 11.92 -14.05
CA LEU A 295 -0.70 11.27 -15.31
C LEU A 295 -1.97 10.85 -16.06
N ASN A 296 -2.09 11.25 -17.32
CA ASN A 296 -3.00 10.62 -18.26
C ASN A 296 -2.24 9.48 -18.96
N PRO A 297 -2.51 8.19 -18.65
CA PRO A 297 -1.71 7.10 -19.17
C PRO A 297 -1.96 6.80 -20.65
N GLN A 298 -3.10 7.22 -21.20
CA GLN A 298 -3.45 7.07 -22.62
C GLN A 298 -2.64 8.04 -23.49
N THR A 299 -2.55 9.31 -23.08
CA THR A 299 -1.81 10.34 -23.82
C THR A 299 -0.35 10.49 -23.37
N ARG A 300 0.02 9.87 -22.24
CA ARG A 300 1.31 10.03 -21.53
C ARG A 300 1.59 11.47 -21.09
N GLN A 301 0.58 12.32 -21.08
CA GLN A 301 0.72 13.71 -20.66
C GLN A 301 0.62 13.83 -19.14
N TRP A 302 1.35 14.79 -18.60
CA TRP A 302 1.37 15.13 -17.18
C TRP A 302 0.72 16.48 -16.96
N ILE A 303 -0.15 16.56 -15.95
CA ILE A 303 -0.69 17.81 -15.41
C ILE A 303 -0.02 18.04 -14.06
N THR A 304 0.59 19.21 -13.88
CA THR A 304 1.25 19.59 -12.62
C THR A 304 0.36 20.55 -11.85
N LEU A 305 -0.16 20.10 -10.72
CA LEU A 305 -0.88 20.94 -9.77
C LEU A 305 0.13 21.55 -8.79
N ARG A 306 0.61 22.75 -9.09
CA ARG A 306 1.59 23.46 -8.27
C ARG A 306 0.90 24.18 -7.11
N VAL A 307 1.41 24.01 -5.90
CA VAL A 307 1.03 24.80 -4.72
C VAL A 307 2.17 25.75 -4.40
N PRO A 308 2.15 26.99 -4.93
CA PRO A 308 3.32 27.87 -4.86
C PRO A 308 3.53 28.51 -3.49
N TYR A 309 2.49 28.58 -2.65
CA TYR A 309 2.56 29.19 -1.32
C TYR A 309 1.72 28.43 -0.27
N PRO A 310 2.19 28.34 0.97
CA PRO A 310 3.57 28.67 1.39
C PRO A 310 4.58 27.71 0.76
N LEU A 311 5.75 28.22 0.36
CA LEU A 311 6.85 27.47 -0.25
C LEU A 311 7.27 26.29 0.62
N GLY A 312 7.59 25.16 -0.02
CA GLY A 312 7.97 23.92 0.65
C GLY A 312 6.80 22.94 0.82
N PHE A 313 5.81 22.97 -0.08
CA PHE A 313 4.68 22.04 -0.09
C PHE A 313 5.19 20.60 -0.25
N TYR A 314 5.34 19.96 0.90
CA TYR A 314 5.90 18.62 1.04
C TYR A 314 4.76 17.63 1.32
N SER A 315 4.18 17.07 0.25
CA SER A 315 3.12 16.08 0.34
C SER A 315 3.68 14.65 0.34
N ARG A 316 3.06 13.79 1.15
CA ARG A 316 3.40 12.37 1.30
C ARG A 316 2.21 11.44 1.18
N GLY A 317 1.01 12.00 1.21
CA GLY A 317 -0.26 11.33 1.06
C GLY A 317 -1.23 12.29 0.38
N LEU A 318 -2.17 11.68 -0.32
CA LEU A 318 -3.19 12.34 -1.11
C LEU A 318 -4.41 11.42 -1.09
N ASP A 319 -5.59 11.99 -0.91
CA ASP A 319 -6.86 11.31 -1.11
C ASP A 319 -7.89 12.27 -1.71
N GLY A 320 -8.92 11.71 -2.33
CA GLY A 320 -10.05 12.44 -2.87
C GLY A 320 -11.34 12.20 -2.10
N ARG A 321 -12.24 13.18 -2.12
CA ARG A 321 -13.59 13.04 -1.56
C ARG A 321 -14.61 13.78 -2.43
N ILE A 322 -15.77 13.15 -2.59
CA ILE A 322 -16.97 13.75 -3.17
C ILE A 322 -17.92 14.04 -2.01
N ASP A 323 -18.06 15.31 -1.67
CA ASP A 323 -18.96 15.82 -0.64
C ASP A 323 -20.41 15.94 -1.15
N ASP A 324 -20.57 16.38 -2.40
CA ASP A 324 -21.87 16.44 -3.08
C ASP A 324 -21.69 16.14 -4.58
N PRO A 325 -22.18 15.00 -5.08
CA PRO A 325 -22.04 14.65 -6.50
C PRO A 325 -22.79 15.62 -7.43
N ASN A 326 -23.77 16.39 -6.91
CA ASN A 326 -24.60 17.32 -7.67
C ASN A 326 -24.08 18.77 -7.64
N ALA A 327 -23.10 19.09 -6.79
CA ALA A 327 -22.55 20.45 -6.67
C ALA A 327 -21.42 20.75 -7.67
N GLY A 328 -21.26 19.93 -8.72
CA GLY A 328 -20.23 20.09 -9.74
C GLY A 328 -18.81 20.05 -9.13
N TRP A 329 -17.94 20.98 -9.56
CA TRP A 329 -16.56 21.06 -9.08
C TRP A 329 -16.45 21.43 -7.59
N LYS A 330 -17.47 22.06 -7.00
CA LYS A 330 -17.47 22.48 -5.59
C LYS A 330 -17.71 21.34 -4.62
N GLY A 331 -18.44 20.33 -5.05
CA GLY A 331 -18.76 19.16 -4.24
C GLY A 331 -17.70 18.08 -4.29
N ARG A 332 -16.55 18.33 -4.92
CA ARG A 332 -15.46 17.38 -5.05
C ARG A 332 -14.13 18.07 -4.78
N GLY A 333 -13.12 17.29 -4.43
CA GLY A 333 -11.77 17.82 -4.25
C GLY A 333 -10.74 16.75 -3.91
N LEU A 334 -9.50 17.19 -3.86
CA LEU A 334 -8.38 16.44 -3.33
C LEU A 334 -7.90 17.06 -2.03
N TRP A 335 -7.45 16.21 -1.11
CA TRP A 335 -6.81 16.59 0.13
C TRP A 335 -5.41 16.00 0.14
N ALA A 336 -4.41 16.87 0.16
CA ALA A 336 -3.02 16.49 0.34
C ALA A 336 -2.54 16.94 1.70
N ASN A 337 -1.71 16.13 2.36
CA ASN A 337 -1.05 16.58 3.57
C ASN A 337 0.08 17.56 3.22
N TYR A 338 0.26 18.57 4.05
CA TYR A 338 1.46 19.39 4.10
C TYR A 338 2.26 18.92 5.30
N GLY A 339 3.18 17.97 5.07
CA GLY A 339 3.70 17.08 6.11
C GLY A 339 5.22 16.91 6.12
N THR A 340 5.99 17.98 5.92
CA THR A 340 7.44 17.94 6.19
C THR A 340 7.71 17.64 7.67
N HIS A 341 8.82 16.97 7.98
CA HIS A 341 9.22 16.71 9.37
C HIS A 341 9.61 17.99 10.13
N PHE A 342 10.00 19.03 9.40
CA PHE A 342 10.53 20.27 9.96
C PHE A 342 9.73 21.46 9.43
N PRO A 343 8.44 21.61 9.80
CA PRO A 343 7.58 22.68 9.29
C PRO A 343 8.06 24.09 9.67
N TRP A 344 9.02 24.25 10.58
CA TRP A 344 9.63 25.53 10.89
C TRP A 344 10.78 25.92 9.95
N HIS A 345 11.21 25.05 9.03
CA HIS A 345 12.22 25.34 7.99
C HIS A 345 11.62 25.75 6.65
N ILE A 346 10.28 25.85 6.56
CA ILE A 346 9.57 26.32 5.37
C ILE A 346 9.06 27.75 5.58
N GLU A 347 8.41 28.31 4.55
CA GLU A 347 7.78 29.62 4.65
C GLU A 347 6.75 29.68 5.79
N GLY A 348 6.85 30.73 6.62
CA GLY A 348 6.12 30.89 7.88
C GLY A 348 6.99 30.67 9.13
N GLY A 349 8.09 29.92 9.04
CA GLY A 349 9.09 29.80 10.12
C GLY A 349 8.56 29.16 11.42
N LYS A 350 9.17 29.54 12.55
CA LYS A 350 8.82 29.01 13.89
C LYS A 350 7.34 29.21 14.19
N GLY A 351 6.66 28.14 14.61
CA GLY A 351 5.23 28.13 14.92
C GLY A 351 4.34 27.61 13.78
N THR A 352 4.91 27.41 12.58
CA THR A 352 4.21 26.76 11.47
C THR A 352 3.82 25.33 11.83
N ARG A 353 2.56 24.97 11.56
CA ARG A 353 1.98 23.65 11.80
C ARG A 353 1.74 22.92 10.47
N GLY A 354 1.61 21.59 10.54
CA GLY A 354 1.12 20.80 9.41
C GLY A 354 -0.29 21.25 8.99
N LYS A 355 -0.60 21.09 7.71
CA LYS A 355 -1.87 21.54 7.11
C LYS A 355 -2.44 20.42 6.23
N ALA A 356 -3.75 20.48 5.97
CA ALA A 356 -4.35 19.78 4.85
C ALA A 356 -4.61 20.81 3.74
N VAL A 357 -4.17 20.52 2.52
CA VAL A 357 -4.40 21.36 1.34
C VAL A 357 -5.59 20.79 0.58
N HIS A 358 -6.66 21.56 0.48
CA HIS A 358 -7.84 21.22 -0.32
C HIS A 358 -7.69 21.81 -1.72
N ILE A 359 -7.69 20.96 -2.74
CA ILE A 359 -7.52 21.32 -4.14
C ILE A 359 -8.83 21.02 -4.86
N GLN A 360 -9.40 22.04 -5.50
CA GLN A 360 -10.57 21.89 -6.36
C GLN A 360 -10.23 22.42 -7.75
N LEU A 361 -10.73 21.73 -8.78
CA LEU A 361 -10.46 22.09 -10.16
C LEU A 361 -11.74 22.54 -10.86
N ARG A 362 -11.73 23.76 -11.39
CA ARG A 362 -12.76 24.22 -12.33
C ARG A 362 -12.36 23.82 -13.74
N LEU A 363 -13.25 23.10 -14.44
CA LEU A 363 -13.04 22.73 -15.84
C LEU A 363 -13.19 23.94 -16.79
N ASP A 364 -13.95 24.95 -16.36
CA ASP A 364 -14.14 26.23 -17.05
C ASP A 364 -13.92 27.36 -16.04
N PRO A 365 -13.11 28.39 -16.37
CA PRO A 365 -12.96 29.59 -15.54
C PRO A 365 -14.29 30.24 -15.10
N LEU A 366 -15.35 30.09 -15.89
CA LEU A 366 -16.68 30.65 -15.65
C LEU A 366 -17.62 29.70 -14.89
N ALA A 367 -17.20 28.47 -14.58
CA ALA A 367 -18.00 27.51 -13.82
C ALA A 367 -18.33 28.07 -12.43
N ARG A 368 -19.63 28.21 -12.15
CA ARG A 368 -20.13 28.87 -10.94
C ARG A 368 -20.24 27.97 -9.74
#